data_AF-A0A7X3VB87-F1
#
_entry.id   AF-A0A7X3VB87-F1
#
_cell.length_a   1.000
_cell.length_b   1.000
_cell.length_c   1.000
_cell.angle_alpha   90.00
_cell.angle_beta   90.00
_cell.angle_gamma   90.00
#
_symmetry.space_group_name_H-M   'P 1'
#
loop_
_entity.id
_entity.type
_entity.pdbx_description
1 polymer ?
#
loop_
_entity_poly.entity_id
_entity_poly.type
_entity_poly.pdbx_seq_one_letter_code
_entity_poly.pdbx_strand_id
1 'polypeptide(L)'
;MTNEWLSAQNFERSYRLVSAINTISIHEKLKEAGVNDESRLDEVAEAKDVLLEFLKRLDVVVRDTEQDPERLVEGVDPRMGDLARGFLNAQRQRPQTSAFAAVSLDDLSRRMEMDDGTDTERLLNCLRDLRNLLEDHANSDVAKILGEV
;
A
#
# COMPACT_ATOMS: atom_id res chain seq x y z
N MET A 1 13.85 -23.35 8.94
CA MET A 1 13.70 -22.45 10.10
C MET A 1 13.82 -20.95 9.75
N THR A 2 14.34 -20.57 8.57
CA THR A 2 14.44 -19.16 8.14
C THR A 2 13.14 -18.60 7.53
N ASN A 3 12.29 -19.43 6.90
CA ASN A 3 11.09 -18.98 6.19
C ASN A 3 9.91 -18.57 7.10
N GLU A 4 9.76 -19.19 8.26
CA GLU A 4 8.63 -18.90 9.17
C GLU A 4 8.80 -17.54 9.86
N TRP A 5 10.01 -17.22 10.32
CA TRP A 5 10.31 -15.93 10.96
C TRP A 5 10.22 -14.75 9.98
N LEU A 6 10.76 -14.90 8.77
CA LEU A 6 10.63 -13.90 7.70
C LEU A 6 9.15 -13.68 7.29
N SER A 7 8.33 -14.73 7.36
CA SER A 7 6.91 -14.61 7.03
C SER A 7 6.10 -13.94 8.14
N ALA A 8 6.43 -14.20 9.41
CA ALA A 8 5.82 -13.49 10.54
C ALA A 8 6.13 -11.98 10.52
N GLN A 9 7.38 -11.61 10.25
CA GLN A 9 7.80 -10.20 10.14
C GLN A 9 7.09 -9.47 8.98
N ASN A 10 6.86 -10.18 7.87
CA ASN A 10 6.15 -9.61 6.73
C ASN A 10 4.65 -9.52 6.94
N PHE A 11 4.06 -10.49 7.64
CA PHE A 11 2.67 -10.41 8.08
C PHE A 11 2.46 -9.21 9.00
N GLU A 12 3.35 -9.00 9.98
CA GLU A 12 3.32 -7.83 10.87
C GLU A 12 3.44 -6.51 10.10
N ARG A 13 4.34 -6.46 9.10
CA ARG A 13 4.52 -5.29 8.25
C ARG A 13 3.30 -5.00 7.38
N SER A 14 2.71 -6.02 6.75
CA SER A 14 1.47 -5.89 5.98
C SER A 14 0.30 -5.46 6.86
N TYR A 15 0.19 -6.03 8.07
CA TYR A 15 -0.83 -5.64 9.04
C TYR A 15 -0.69 -4.17 9.47
N ARG A 16 0.55 -3.71 9.73
CA ARG A 16 0.83 -2.31 10.06
C ARG A 16 0.39 -1.36 8.93
N LEU A 17 0.64 -1.73 7.67
CA LEU A 17 0.22 -0.95 6.51
C LEU A 17 -1.31 -0.91 6.35
N VAL A 18 -1.97 -2.06 6.49
CA VAL A 18 -3.44 -2.14 6.44
C VAL A 18 -4.07 -1.32 7.57
N SER A 19 -3.49 -1.36 8.77
CA SER A 19 -3.92 -0.55 9.91
C SER A 19 -3.77 0.95 9.61
N ALA A 20 -2.62 1.39 9.09
CA ALA A 20 -2.40 2.78 8.69
C ALA A 20 -3.41 3.25 7.64
N ILE A 21 -3.66 2.43 6.60
CA ILE A 21 -4.67 2.72 5.58
C ILE A 21 -6.06 2.89 6.19
N ASN A 22 -6.44 2.03 7.13
CA ASN A 22 -7.74 2.11 7.80
C ASN A 22 -7.84 3.37 8.67
N THR A 23 -6.81 3.73 9.43
CA THR A 23 -6.76 4.95 10.24
C THR A 23 -7.00 6.19 9.38
N ILE A 24 -6.26 6.32 8.27
CA ILE A 24 -6.43 7.44 7.33
C ILE A 24 -7.84 7.40 6.72
N SER A 25 -8.30 6.23 6.24
CA SER A 25 -9.61 6.10 5.62
C SER A 25 -10.77 6.46 6.55
N ILE A 26 -10.67 6.15 7.84
CA ILE A 26 -11.68 6.51 8.84
C ILE A 26 -11.65 8.02 9.07
N HIS A 27 -10.47 8.62 9.23
CA HIS A 27 -10.33 10.05 9.44
C HIS A 27 -10.92 10.85 8.27
N GLU A 28 -10.57 10.50 7.03
CA GLU A 28 -11.09 11.15 5.83
C GLU A 28 -12.62 11.06 5.74
N LYS A 29 -13.21 9.90 6.07
CA LYS A 29 -14.68 9.73 6.09
C LYS A 29 -15.37 10.53 7.20
N LEU A 30 -14.74 10.63 8.37
CA LEU A 30 -15.28 11.44 9.47
C LEU A 30 -15.24 12.93 9.09
N LYS A 31 -14.13 13.39 8.50
CA LYS A 31 -13.98 14.74 7.98
C LYS A 31 -15.03 15.06 6.91
N GLU A 32 -15.27 14.16 5.96
CA GLU A 32 -16.33 14.28 4.95
C GLU A 32 -17.73 14.36 5.58
N ALA A 33 -17.98 13.65 6.68
CA ALA A 33 -19.21 13.73 7.45
C ALA A 33 -19.31 14.99 8.34
N GLY A 34 -18.32 15.89 8.30
CA GLY A 34 -18.26 17.10 9.13
C GLY A 34 -17.87 16.83 10.59
N VAL A 35 -17.38 15.63 10.92
CA VAL A 35 -16.90 15.26 12.25
C VAL A 35 -15.41 15.57 12.33
N ASN A 36 -15.05 16.62 13.07
CA ASN A 36 -13.66 16.97 13.31
C ASN A 36 -13.15 16.21 14.55
N ASP A 37 -12.45 15.10 14.33
CA ASP A 37 -11.86 14.28 15.40
C ASP A 37 -10.41 14.68 15.65
N GLU A 38 -10.24 15.82 16.33
CA GLU A 38 -8.93 16.39 16.66
C GLU A 38 -8.10 15.46 17.57
N SER A 39 -8.75 14.56 18.30
CA SER A 39 -8.09 13.63 19.23
C SER A 39 -7.23 12.57 18.53
N ARG A 40 -7.43 12.38 17.23
CA ARG A 40 -6.77 11.35 16.42
C ARG A 40 -5.77 11.91 15.41
N LEU A 41 -5.50 13.22 15.44
CA LEU A 41 -4.59 13.86 14.48
C LEU A 41 -3.18 13.26 14.54
N ASP A 42 -2.68 12.96 15.73
CA ASP A 42 -1.36 12.32 15.89
C ASP A 42 -1.34 10.90 15.32
N GLU A 43 -2.39 10.11 15.54
CA GLU A 43 -2.53 8.76 14.96
C GLU A 43 -2.58 8.80 13.43
N VAL A 44 -3.26 9.81 12.88
CA VAL A 44 -3.37 10.01 11.43
C VAL A 44 -2.04 10.45 10.85
N ALA A 45 -1.30 11.32 11.54
CA ALA A 45 0.04 11.74 11.12
C ALA A 45 1.00 10.53 11.08
N GLU A 46 1.02 9.71 12.14
CA GLU A 46 1.85 8.50 12.16
C GLU A 46 1.45 7.51 11.05
N ALA A 47 0.15 7.32 10.83
CA ALA A 47 -0.34 6.48 9.76
C ALA A 47 0.08 6.99 8.37
N LYS A 48 0.04 8.33 8.16
CA LYS A 48 0.53 8.95 6.92
C LYS A 48 2.02 8.72 6.74
N ASP A 49 2.85 8.89 7.78
CA ASP A 49 4.29 8.66 7.72
C ASP A 49 4.63 7.22 7.33
N VAL A 50 3.99 6.24 7.99
CA VAL A 50 4.16 4.81 7.70
C VAL A 50 3.83 4.51 6.23
N LEU A 51 2.73 5.07 5.73
CA LEU A 51 2.29 4.80 4.36
C LEU A 51 3.16 5.52 3.32
N LEU A 52 3.58 6.76 3.58
CA LEU A 52 4.47 7.53 2.71
C LEU A 52 5.86 6.87 2.59
N GLU A 53 6.42 6.39 3.70
CA GLU A 53 7.69 5.66 3.69
C GLU A 53 7.58 4.39 2.83
N PHE A 54 6.48 3.66 2.96
CA PHE A 54 6.22 2.48 2.15
C PHE A 54 6.05 2.82 0.67
N LEU A 55 5.26 3.84 0.32
CA LEU A 55 5.05 4.27 -1.07
C LEU A 55 6.37 4.69 -1.73
N LYS A 56 7.24 5.40 -1.01
CA LYS A 56 8.58 5.77 -1.50
C LYS A 56 9.43 4.54 -1.82
N ARG A 57 9.42 3.53 -0.93
CA ARG A 57 10.14 2.28 -1.16
C ARG A 57 9.55 1.49 -2.34
N LEU A 58 8.23 1.46 -2.46
CA LEU A 58 7.54 0.77 -3.56
C LEU A 58 7.85 1.44 -4.91
N ASP A 59 7.84 2.77 -4.97
CA ASP A 59 8.14 3.52 -6.20
C ASP A 59 9.54 3.23 -6.74
N VAL A 60 10.56 3.16 -5.86
CA VAL A 60 11.93 2.76 -6.25
C VAL A 60 11.92 1.37 -6.90
N VAL A 61 11.30 0.39 -6.25
CA VAL A 61 11.30 -1.00 -6.75
C VAL A 61 10.46 -1.14 -8.02
N VAL A 62 9.34 -0.42 -8.12
CA VAL A 62 8.51 -0.39 -9.33
C VAL A 62 9.30 0.17 -10.51
N ARG A 63 9.98 1.31 -10.35
CA ARG A 63 10.80 1.91 -11.41
C ARG A 63 11.93 0.99 -11.85
N ASP A 64 12.61 0.35 -10.90
CA ASP A 64 13.67 -0.61 -11.21
C ASP A 64 13.12 -1.81 -11.98
N THR A 65 11.94 -2.31 -11.59
CA THR A 65 11.26 -3.45 -12.24
C THR A 65 10.71 -3.08 -13.63
N GLU A 66 10.28 -1.84 -13.85
CA GLU A 66 9.85 -1.36 -15.17
C GLU A 66 11.00 -1.24 -16.15
N GLN A 67 12.17 -0.80 -15.68
CA GLN A 67 13.36 -0.64 -16.52
C GLN A 67 13.99 -1.99 -16.90
N ASP A 68 13.92 -2.98 -16.00
CA ASP A 68 14.45 -4.32 -16.25
C ASP A 68 13.62 -5.40 -15.53
N PRO A 69 12.63 -6.01 -16.21
CA PRO A 69 11.72 -6.98 -15.59
C PRO A 69 12.40 -8.29 -15.13
N GLU A 70 13.55 -8.62 -15.72
CA GLU A 70 14.30 -9.85 -15.46
C GLU A 70 15.44 -9.64 -14.46
N ARG A 71 15.82 -8.38 -14.19
CA ARG A 71 16.80 -8.06 -13.16
C ARG A 71 16.22 -8.37 -11.79
N LEU A 72 16.78 -9.39 -11.16
CA LEU A 72 16.77 -9.51 -9.71
C LEU A 72 17.33 -8.21 -9.17
N VAL A 73 16.48 -7.41 -8.52
CA VAL A 73 16.93 -6.19 -7.86
C VAL A 73 17.82 -6.62 -6.70
N GLU A 74 19.13 -6.70 -6.94
CA GLU A 74 20.11 -7.16 -5.96
C GLU A 74 20.05 -6.26 -4.71
N GLY A 75 19.80 -6.87 -3.55
CA GLY A 75 19.66 -6.16 -2.28
C GLY A 75 18.24 -5.71 -1.92
N VAL A 76 17.25 -5.94 -2.77
CA VAL A 76 15.83 -5.71 -2.44
C VAL A 76 15.18 -7.02 -1.99
N ASP A 77 14.34 -6.91 -0.96
CA ASP A 77 13.52 -8.02 -0.47
C ASP A 77 12.72 -8.62 -1.64
N PRO A 78 12.89 -9.92 -1.98
CA PRO A 78 12.19 -10.59 -3.08
C PRO A 78 10.67 -10.35 -3.06
N ARG A 79 10.08 -10.19 -1.87
CA ARG A 79 8.65 -9.92 -1.70
C ARG A 79 8.25 -8.50 -2.11
N MET A 80 9.13 -7.53 -1.90
CA MET A 80 8.91 -6.17 -2.41
C MET A 80 8.90 -6.18 -3.95
N GLY A 81 9.72 -7.02 -4.57
CA GLY A 81 9.72 -7.27 -6.02
C GLY A 81 8.43 -7.94 -6.50
N ASP A 82 7.95 -8.96 -5.79
CA ASP A 82 6.67 -9.63 -6.13
C ASP A 82 5.48 -8.68 -5.99
N LEU A 83 5.46 -7.85 -4.95
CA LEU A 83 4.47 -6.80 -4.78
C LEU A 83 4.53 -5.75 -5.89
N ALA A 84 5.72 -5.30 -6.29
CA ALA A 84 5.90 -4.36 -7.40
C ALA A 84 5.43 -4.95 -8.74
N ARG A 85 5.69 -6.24 -8.98
CA ARG A 85 5.13 -6.97 -10.13
C ARG A 85 3.61 -7.07 -10.08
N GLY A 86 3.04 -7.33 -8.90
CA GLY A 86 1.59 -7.32 -8.66
C GLY A 86 0.97 -5.95 -8.97
N PHE A 87 1.63 -4.88 -8.54
CA PHE A 87 1.26 -3.50 -8.83
C PHE A 87 1.28 -3.21 -10.35
N LEU A 88 2.38 -3.54 -11.03
CA LEU A 88 2.51 -3.35 -12.48
C LEU A 88 1.49 -4.17 -13.27
N ASN A 89 1.20 -5.40 -12.84
CA ASN A 89 0.16 -6.22 -13.44
C ASN A 89 -1.24 -5.63 -13.25
N ALA A 90 -1.55 -5.11 -12.06
CA ALA A 90 -2.80 -4.40 -11.81
C ALA A 90 -2.93 -3.14 -12.69
N GLN A 91 -1.84 -2.40 -12.86
CA GLN A 91 -1.77 -1.22 -13.72
C GLN A 91 -2.02 -1.56 -15.20
N ARG A 92 -1.41 -2.64 -15.69
CA ARG A 92 -1.55 -3.11 -17.09
C ARG A 92 -2.92 -3.71 -17.40
N GLN A 93 -3.52 -4.44 -16.45
CA GLN A 93 -4.78 -5.16 -16.68
C GLN A 93 -6.03 -4.30 -16.42
N ARG A 94 -5.94 -3.28 -15.57
CA ARG A 94 -7.11 -2.53 -15.08
C ARG A 94 -6.95 -1.00 -15.07
N PRO A 95 -6.55 -0.36 -16.17
CA PRO A 95 -6.48 1.11 -16.22
C PRO A 95 -7.85 1.81 -16.07
N GLN A 96 -8.98 1.09 -16.23
CA GLN A 96 -10.34 1.67 -16.16
C GLN A 96 -11.14 1.34 -14.89
N THR A 97 -10.67 0.44 -14.01
CA THR A 97 -11.45 -0.02 -12.83
C THR A 97 -10.75 0.18 -11.49
N SER A 98 -9.49 0.59 -11.48
CA SER A 98 -8.74 0.88 -10.25
C SER A 98 -8.25 2.33 -10.28
N ALA A 99 -8.67 3.11 -9.28
CA ALA A 99 -8.19 4.48 -9.10
C ALA A 99 -6.67 4.49 -8.84
N PHE A 100 -6.17 3.43 -8.21
CA PHE A 100 -4.75 3.22 -7.92
C PHE A 100 -3.92 2.86 -9.16
N ALA A 101 -4.49 2.17 -10.15
CA ALA A 101 -3.84 1.94 -11.45
C ALA A 101 -3.75 3.21 -12.31
N ALA A 102 -4.71 4.13 -12.13
CA ALA A 102 -4.78 5.39 -12.88
C ALA A 102 -3.98 6.54 -12.23
N VAL A 103 -3.38 6.32 -11.06
CA VAL A 103 -2.69 7.32 -10.23
C VAL A 103 -1.26 6.86 -9.97
N SER A 104 -0.28 7.74 -10.20
CA SER A 104 1.11 7.45 -9.83
C SER A 104 1.26 7.42 -8.30
N LEU A 105 2.17 6.60 -7.77
CA LEU A 105 2.46 6.54 -6.33
C LEU A 105 2.86 7.93 -5.76
N ASP A 106 3.45 8.77 -6.61
CA ASP A 106 3.79 10.16 -6.32
C ASP A 106 2.55 11.08 -6.20
N ASP A 107 1.52 10.87 -7.03
CA ASP A 107 0.24 11.59 -6.95
C ASP A 107 -0.57 11.16 -5.71
N LEU A 108 -0.54 9.87 -5.33
CA LEU A 108 -1.11 9.41 -4.06
C LEU A 108 -0.41 10.05 -2.85
N SER A 109 0.92 10.11 -2.87
CA SER A 109 1.71 10.72 -1.80
C SER A 109 1.37 12.21 -1.64
N ARG A 110 1.32 12.95 -2.76
CA ARG A 110 0.93 14.37 -2.76
C ARG A 110 -0.48 14.59 -2.22
N ARG A 111 -1.44 13.72 -2.55
CA ARG A 111 -2.82 13.81 -2.06
C ARG A 111 -2.95 13.57 -0.56
N MET A 112 -2.09 12.73 0.02
CA MET A 112 -2.08 12.53 1.47
C MET A 112 -1.54 13.75 2.22
N GLU A 113 -0.67 14.53 1.58
CA GLU A 113 -0.07 15.76 2.13
C GLU A 113 -0.98 16.99 1.92
N MET A 114 -1.68 17.07 0.78
CA MET A 114 -2.66 18.13 0.49
C MET A 114 -3.96 17.88 1.26
N ASP A 115 -4.00 18.29 2.52
CA ASP A 115 -5.16 18.17 3.42
C ASP A 115 -6.35 19.10 3.05
N ASP A 116 -6.58 19.35 1.76
CA ASP A 116 -7.50 20.36 1.25
C ASP A 116 -8.92 19.85 0.97
N GLY A 117 -9.16 18.54 1.09
CA GLY A 117 -10.46 17.90 0.91
C GLY A 117 -10.99 17.91 -0.52
N THR A 118 -10.21 18.38 -1.50
CA THR A 118 -10.66 18.60 -2.89
C THR A 118 -10.79 17.28 -3.67
N ASP A 119 -10.34 16.15 -3.12
CA ASP A 119 -10.43 14.85 -3.79
C ASP A 119 -10.44 13.65 -2.81
N THR A 120 -11.21 13.78 -1.71
CA THR A 120 -11.30 12.74 -0.66
C THR A 120 -11.81 11.40 -1.21
N GLU A 121 -12.79 11.41 -2.12
CA GLU A 121 -13.32 10.17 -2.71
C GLU A 121 -12.24 9.39 -3.50
N ARG A 122 -11.41 10.10 -4.26
CA ARG A 122 -10.33 9.46 -5.02
C ARG A 122 -9.22 8.95 -4.11
N LEU A 123 -8.88 9.68 -3.04
CA LEU A 123 -7.95 9.22 -2.02
C LEU A 123 -8.45 7.92 -1.38
N LEU A 124 -9.71 7.89 -0.93
CA LEU A 124 -10.34 6.71 -0.34
C LEU A 124 -10.37 5.51 -1.31
N ASN A 125 -10.63 5.75 -2.60
CA ASN A 125 -10.58 4.71 -3.61
C ASN A 125 -9.14 4.18 -3.81
N CYS A 126 -8.13 5.05 -3.84
CA CYS A 126 -6.73 4.63 -3.94
C CYS A 126 -6.27 3.83 -2.71
N LEU A 127 -6.64 4.28 -1.51
CA LEU A 127 -6.36 3.58 -0.25
C LEU A 127 -7.03 2.20 -0.21
N ARG A 128 -8.27 2.08 -0.68
CA ARG A 128 -8.98 0.80 -0.79
C ARG A 128 -8.26 -0.16 -1.73
N ASP A 129 -7.87 0.31 -2.91
CA ASP A 129 -7.19 -0.53 -3.90
C ASP A 129 -5.81 -0.99 -3.39
N LEU A 130 -5.05 -0.09 -2.74
CA LEU A 130 -3.77 -0.44 -2.12
C LEU A 130 -3.95 -1.47 -0.99
N ARG A 131 -4.98 -1.32 -0.16
CA ARG A 131 -5.31 -2.30 0.88
C ARG A 131 -5.58 -3.67 0.28
N ASN A 132 -6.41 -3.74 -0.77
CA ASN A 132 -6.74 -5.00 -1.43
C ASN A 132 -5.46 -5.66 -2.00
N LEU A 133 -4.55 -4.89 -2.61
CA LEU A 133 -3.28 -5.42 -3.10
C LEU A 133 -2.40 -6.00 -1.98
N LEU A 134 -2.32 -5.30 -0.84
CA LEU A 134 -1.56 -5.75 0.33
C LEU A 134 -2.19 -7.00 0.96
N GLU A 135 -3.51 -7.04 1.07
CA GLU A 135 -4.26 -8.19 1.59
C GLU A 135 -4.13 -9.41 0.67
N ASP A 136 -4.24 -9.24 -0.64
CA ASP A 136 -4.05 -10.30 -1.64
C ASP A 136 -2.62 -10.86 -1.58
N HIS A 137 -1.61 -9.99 -1.46
CA HIS A 137 -0.22 -10.41 -1.29
C HIS A 137 -0.01 -11.16 0.03
N ALA A 138 -0.51 -10.62 1.15
CA ALA A 138 -0.39 -11.26 2.46
C ALA A 138 -1.12 -12.61 2.51
N ASN A 139 -2.29 -12.73 1.89
CA ASN A 139 -3.05 -13.98 1.81
C ASN A 139 -2.36 -15.02 0.91
N SER A 140 -1.69 -14.59 -0.16
CA SER A 140 -0.85 -15.48 -0.97
C SER A 140 0.31 -16.07 -0.16
N ASP A 141 0.92 -15.27 0.71
CA ASP A 141 1.96 -15.73 1.64
C ASP A 141 1.40 -16.73 2.66
N VAL A 142 0.25 -16.44 3.27
CA VAL A 142 -0.41 -17.34 4.25
C VAL A 142 -0.85 -18.66 3.60
N ALA A 143 -1.37 -18.62 2.38
CA ALA A 143 -1.77 -19.83 1.65
C ALA A 143 -0.57 -20.75 1.33
N LYS A 144 0.61 -20.18 1.04
CA LYS A 144 1.86 -20.96 0.86
C LYS A 144 2.32 -21.62 2.16
N ILE A 145 2.12 -20.97 3.31
CA ILE A 145 2.51 -21.48 4.63
C ILE A 145 1.53 -22.57 5.12
N LEU A 146 0.23 -22.41 4.86
CA LEU A 146 -0.80 -23.37 5.29
C LEU A 146 -1.05 -24.50 4.27
N GLY A 147 -0.56 -24.36 3.04
CA GLY A 147 -0.69 -25.35 1.96
C GLY A 147 0.49 -26.32 1.82
N GLU A 148 1.53 -26.20 2.64
CA GLU A 148 2.57 -27.24 2.82
C GLU A 148 2.14 -28.26 3.88
N VAL A 149 1.17 -29.12 3.53
CA VAL A 149 0.92 -30.42 4.21
C VAL A 149 0.69 -31.49 3.14
#